data_AF-A0A437M6K5-F1
#
_entry.id   AF-A0A437M6K5-F1
#
_cell.length_a   1.000
_cell.length_b   1.000
_cell.length_c   1.000
_cell.angle_alpha   90.00
_cell.angle_beta   90.00
_cell.angle_gamma   90.00
#
_symmetry.space_group_name_H-M   'P 1'
#
loop_
_entity.id
_entity.type
_entity.pdbx_description
1 polymer ?
#
loop_
_entity_poly.entity_id
_entity_poly.type
_entity_poly.pdbx_seq_one_letter_code
_entity_poly.pdbx_strand_id
1 'polypeptide(L)'
;MSTQQAKMLVRLRQARMEGAARDLAAARKASMEADGALATATTQAEAADATLADDRAQLGADLANASTRLALVERSLFAQAVARSAANDAAEALRLCTIAEDERRHAMIRAQARHDVLADHAATLHRRAEAQREEQAAAEIDDSRRRPQ
;
A
#
# COMPACT_ATOMS: atom_id res chain seq x y z
N MET A 1 -34.67 3.52 7.91
CA MET A 1 -33.66 2.50 8.25
C MET A 1 -33.80 2.16 9.73
N SER A 2 -33.92 0.89 10.09
CA SER A 2 -33.99 0.48 11.50
C SER A 2 -32.62 0.50 12.17
N THR A 3 -32.56 0.59 13.50
CA THR A 3 -31.31 0.57 14.29
C THR A 3 -30.50 -0.70 14.04
N GLN A 4 -31.17 -1.83 13.81
CA GLN A 4 -30.53 -3.11 13.49
C GLN A 4 -29.94 -3.12 12.08
N GLN A 5 -30.64 -2.57 11.08
CA GLN A 5 -30.11 -2.39 9.73
C GLN A 5 -28.87 -1.48 9.73
N ALA A 6 -28.91 -0.38 10.50
CA ALA A 6 -27.78 0.53 10.66
C ALA A 6 -26.54 -0.20 11.22
N LYS A 7 -26.71 -0.96 12.30
CA LYS A 7 -25.63 -1.76 12.91
C LYS A 7 -25.03 -2.79 11.94
N MET A 8 -25.86 -3.47 11.14
CA MET A 8 -25.34 -4.41 10.13
C MET A 8 -24.52 -3.72 9.05
N LEU A 9 -24.98 -2.57 8.56
CA LEU A 9 -24.26 -1.80 7.55
C LEU A 9 -22.92 -1.27 8.08
N VAL A 10 -22.86 -0.83 9.34
CA VAL A 10 -21.60 -0.43 10.00
C VAL A 10 -20.63 -1.61 10.03
N ARG A 11 -21.06 -2.80 10.49
CA ARG A 11 -20.22 -4.01 10.50
C ARG A 11 -19.70 -4.37 9.11
N LEU A 12 -20.54 -4.28 8.09
CA LEU A 12 -20.13 -4.52 6.70
C LEU A 12 -19.10 -3.49 6.21
N ARG A 13 -19.23 -2.21 6.61
CA ARG A 13 -18.25 -1.17 6.28
C ARG A 13 -16.94 -1.36 7.02
N GLN A 14 -17.00 -1.76 8.29
CA GLN A 14 -15.83 -2.13 9.09
C GLN A 14 -15.04 -3.26 8.40
N ALA A 15 -15.70 -4.35 7.99
CA ALA A 15 -15.04 -5.44 7.28
C ALA A 15 -14.39 -5.01 5.95
N ARG A 16 -15.01 -4.06 5.22
CA ARG A 16 -14.43 -3.49 3.99
C ARG A 16 -13.23 -2.59 4.28
N MET A 17 -13.28 -1.83 5.36
CA MET A 17 -12.17 -0.99 5.82
C MET A 17 -10.98 -1.87 6.25
N GLU A 18 -11.22 -2.95 6.98
CA GLU A 18 -10.20 -3.95 7.32
C GLU A 18 -9.61 -4.65 6.09
N GLY A 19 -10.44 -4.91 5.07
CA GLY A 19 -9.97 -5.36 3.75
C GLY A 19 -9.03 -4.35 3.09
N ALA A 20 -9.45 -3.09 2.99
CA ALA A 20 -8.63 -2.02 2.42
C ALA A 20 -7.32 -1.78 3.19
N ALA A 21 -7.34 -1.95 4.52
CA ALA A 21 -6.15 -1.86 5.36
C ALA A 21 -5.15 -2.97 5.05
N ARG A 22 -5.62 -4.22 4.86
CA ARG A 22 -4.78 -5.34 4.44
C ARG A 22 -4.18 -5.13 3.05
N ASP A 23 -4.99 -4.64 2.10
CA ASP A 23 -4.51 -4.34 0.75
C ASP A 23 -3.44 -3.24 0.76
N LEU A 24 -3.62 -2.19 1.57
CA LEU A 24 -2.60 -1.14 1.74
C LEU A 24 -1.33 -1.68 2.39
N ALA A 25 -1.43 -2.54 3.39
CA ALA A 25 -0.27 -3.17 4.02
C ALA A 25 0.51 -4.05 3.03
N ALA A 26 -0.20 -4.80 2.18
CA ALA A 26 0.41 -5.59 1.12
C ALA A 26 1.10 -4.71 0.07
N ALA A 27 0.46 -3.61 -0.35
CA ALA A 27 1.06 -2.66 -1.31
C ALA A 27 2.32 -2.00 -0.77
N ARG A 28 2.33 -1.59 0.51
CA ARG A 28 3.53 -1.05 1.19
C ARG A 28 4.66 -2.05 1.21
N LYS A 29 4.35 -3.31 1.54
CA LYS A 29 5.35 -4.38 1.53
C LYS A 29 5.96 -4.57 0.14
N ALA A 30 5.13 -4.62 -0.90
CA ALA A 30 5.60 -4.73 -2.28
C ALA A 30 6.46 -3.53 -2.70
N SER A 31 6.09 -2.31 -2.30
CA SER A 31 6.88 -1.09 -2.53
C SER A 31 8.26 -1.17 -1.87
N MET A 32 8.33 -1.62 -0.62
CA MET A 32 9.61 -1.84 0.08
C MET A 32 10.47 -2.93 -0.58
N GLU A 33 9.87 -4.02 -1.03
CA GLU A 33 10.58 -5.08 -1.76
C GLU A 33 11.12 -4.58 -3.11
N ALA A 34 10.34 -3.76 -3.83
CA ALA A 34 10.77 -3.15 -5.09
C ALA A 34 11.91 -2.14 -4.89
N ASP A 35 11.89 -1.36 -3.80
CA ASP A 35 12.97 -0.44 -3.43
C ASP A 35 14.27 -1.19 -3.14
N GLY A 36 14.20 -2.30 -2.38
CA GLY A 36 15.35 -3.17 -2.15
C GLY A 36 15.90 -3.82 -3.42
N ALA A 37 15.01 -4.20 -4.35
CA ALA A 37 15.40 -4.72 -5.65
C ALA A 37 16.10 -3.66 -6.51
N LEU A 38 15.59 -2.42 -6.53
CA LEU A 38 16.22 -1.29 -7.22
C LEU A 38 17.60 -0.97 -6.65
N ALA A 39 17.74 -0.94 -5.32
CA ALA A 39 19.03 -0.71 -4.68
C ALA A 39 20.05 -1.78 -5.12
N THR A 40 19.64 -3.04 -5.11
CA THR A 40 20.47 -4.17 -5.55
C THR A 40 20.88 -4.04 -7.02
N ALA A 41 19.92 -3.76 -7.91
CA ALA A 41 20.18 -3.62 -9.34
C ALA A 41 21.07 -2.41 -9.66
N THR A 42 20.90 -1.30 -8.94
CA THR A 42 21.78 -0.12 -9.04
C THR A 42 23.21 -0.45 -8.65
N THR A 43 23.42 -1.12 -7.52
CA THR A 43 24.76 -1.57 -7.10
C THR A 43 25.39 -2.52 -8.11
N GLN A 44 24.62 -3.42 -8.73
CA GLN A 44 25.12 -4.29 -9.79
C GLN A 44 25.53 -3.50 -11.05
N ALA A 45 24.75 -2.47 -11.42
CA ALA A 45 25.09 -1.60 -12.54
C ALA A 45 26.37 -0.80 -12.27
N GLU A 46 26.55 -0.27 -11.06
CA GLU A 46 27.78 0.42 -10.64
C GLU A 46 29.00 -0.52 -10.65
N ALA A 47 28.85 -1.76 -10.19
CA ALA A 47 29.91 -2.76 -10.25
C ALA A 47 30.30 -3.13 -11.69
N ALA A 48 29.31 -3.22 -12.59
CA ALA A 48 29.56 -3.46 -14.01
C ALA A 48 30.25 -2.26 -14.69
N ASP A 49 29.86 -1.03 -14.33
CA ASP A 49 30.53 0.20 -14.78
C ASP A 49 32.00 0.23 -14.34
N ALA A 50 32.28 -0.13 -13.08
CA ALA A 50 33.64 -0.21 -12.55
C ALA A 50 34.47 -1.29 -13.25
N THR A 51 33.89 -2.47 -13.50
CA THR A 51 34.56 -3.57 -14.22
C THR A 51 34.92 -3.16 -15.64
N LEU A 52 34.01 -2.52 -16.36
CA LEU A 52 34.28 -2.01 -17.70
C LEU A 52 35.40 -0.96 -17.70
N ALA A 53 35.43 -0.07 -16.71
CA ALA A 53 36.49 0.93 -16.58
C ALA A 53 37.86 0.29 -16.37
N ASP A 54 37.95 -0.74 -15.51
CA ASP A 54 39.17 -1.51 -15.27
C ASP A 54 39.63 -2.26 -16.53
N ASP A 55 38.74 -2.99 -17.21
CA ASP A 55 39.07 -3.70 -18.45
C ASP A 55 39.58 -2.75 -19.55
N ARG A 56 39.00 -1.55 -19.66
CA ARG A 56 39.47 -0.51 -20.60
C ARG A 56 40.85 0.02 -20.22
N ALA A 57 41.12 0.23 -18.93
CA ALA A 57 42.43 0.65 -18.46
C ALA A 57 43.50 -0.42 -18.76
N GLN A 58 43.17 -1.70 -18.54
CA GLN A 58 44.06 -2.83 -18.80
C GLN A 58 44.34 -3.02 -20.30
N LEU A 59 43.35 -2.78 -21.17
CA LEU A 59 43.56 -2.77 -22.62
C LEU A 59 44.59 -1.71 -23.05
N GLY A 60 44.58 -0.53 -22.44
CA GLY A 60 45.55 0.53 -22.73
C GLY A 60 46.97 0.26 -22.19
N ALA A 61 47.08 -0.58 -21.16
CA ALA A 61 48.35 -0.88 -20.49
C ALA A 61 49.10 -2.10 -21.09
N ASP A 62 48.39 -3.07 -21.68
CA ASP A 62 48.96 -4.32 -22.21
C ASP A 62 48.56 -4.57 -23.66
N LEU A 63 49.29 -3.94 -24.58
CA LEU A 63 49.08 -4.09 -26.03
C LEU A 63 49.57 -5.44 -26.57
N ALA A 64 50.44 -6.14 -25.86
CA ALA A 64 50.94 -7.45 -26.30
C ALA A 64 49.83 -8.51 -26.32
N ASN A 65 48.81 -8.35 -25.45
CA ASN A 65 47.64 -9.21 -25.37
C ASN A 65 46.34 -8.51 -25.85
N ALA A 66 46.45 -7.52 -26.74
CA ALA A 66 45.33 -6.64 -27.11
C ALA A 66 44.06 -7.39 -27.56
N SER A 67 44.17 -8.49 -28.29
CA SER A 67 43.00 -9.28 -28.74
C SER A 67 42.21 -9.88 -27.57
N THR A 68 42.92 -10.41 -26.57
CA THR A 68 42.29 -10.99 -25.37
C THR A 68 41.68 -9.90 -24.51
N ARG A 69 42.38 -8.77 -24.37
CA ARG A 69 41.88 -7.59 -23.64
C ARG A 69 40.64 -7.00 -24.29
N LEU A 70 40.58 -6.93 -25.62
CA LEU A 70 39.43 -6.45 -26.36
C LEU A 70 38.19 -7.34 -26.11
N ALA A 71 38.37 -8.67 -26.13
CA ALA A 71 37.28 -9.60 -25.84
C ALA A 71 36.71 -9.45 -24.41
N LEU A 72 37.55 -9.14 -23.42
CA LEU A 72 37.11 -8.83 -22.06
C LEU A 72 36.29 -7.53 -22.02
N VAL A 73 36.75 -6.48 -22.69
CA VAL A 73 36.01 -5.21 -22.80
C VAL A 73 34.65 -5.42 -23.46
N GLU A 74 34.56 -6.19 -24.54
CA GLU A 74 33.30 -6.50 -25.21
C GLU A 74 32.32 -7.24 -24.30
N ARG A 75 32.81 -8.23 -23.54
CA ARG A 75 32.01 -8.95 -22.54
C ARG A 75 31.52 -8.01 -21.44
N SER A 76 32.37 -7.13 -20.94
CA SER A 76 32.02 -6.17 -19.88
C SER A 76 31.07 -5.08 -20.37
N LEU A 77 31.16 -4.67 -21.65
CA LEU A 77 30.17 -3.80 -22.29
C LEU A 77 28.78 -4.45 -22.29
N PHE A 78 28.70 -5.73 -22.67
CA PHE A 78 27.45 -6.46 -22.65
C PHE A 78 26.90 -6.58 -21.22
N ALA A 79 27.73 -6.96 -20.25
CA ALA A 79 27.33 -7.08 -18.85
C ALA A 79 26.83 -5.74 -18.28
N GLN A 80 27.51 -4.63 -18.61
CA GLN A 80 27.09 -3.28 -18.26
C GLN A 80 25.70 -2.95 -18.82
N ALA A 81 25.48 -3.21 -20.10
CA ALA A 81 24.20 -2.93 -20.75
C ALA A 81 23.05 -3.72 -20.08
N VAL A 82 23.28 -5.01 -19.78
CA VAL A 82 22.32 -5.86 -19.07
C VAL A 82 22.04 -5.33 -17.67
N ALA A 83 23.07 -4.99 -16.89
CA ALA A 83 22.91 -4.49 -15.52
C ALA A 83 22.15 -3.15 -15.48
N ARG A 84 22.42 -2.24 -16.42
CA ARG A 84 21.69 -0.97 -16.55
C ARG A 84 20.23 -1.19 -16.97
N SER A 85 19.97 -2.14 -17.87
CA SER A 85 18.59 -2.51 -18.22
C SER A 85 17.85 -3.03 -17.00
N ALA A 86 18.45 -3.93 -16.22
CA ALA A 86 17.84 -4.46 -15.00
C ALA A 86 17.57 -3.37 -13.96
N ALA A 87 18.48 -2.40 -13.80
CA ALA A 87 18.26 -1.25 -12.93
C ALA A 87 17.07 -0.38 -13.40
N ASN A 88 16.94 -0.15 -14.70
CA ASN A 88 15.80 0.58 -15.26
C ASN A 88 14.48 -0.18 -15.06
N ASP A 89 14.47 -1.49 -15.28
CA ASP A 89 13.28 -2.33 -15.08
C ASP A 89 12.87 -2.33 -13.60
N ALA A 90 13.83 -2.41 -12.68
CA ALA A 90 13.59 -2.31 -11.24
C ALA A 90 13.05 -0.92 -10.84
N ALA A 91 13.55 0.16 -11.45
CA ALA A 91 13.08 1.51 -11.21
C ALA A 91 11.62 1.69 -11.66
N GLU A 92 11.28 1.13 -12.83
CA GLU A 92 9.91 1.15 -13.32
C GLU A 92 8.98 0.30 -12.44
N ALA A 93 9.44 -0.86 -11.97
CA ALA A 93 8.70 -1.68 -11.02
C ALA A 93 8.41 -0.92 -9.71
N LEU A 94 9.40 -0.24 -9.14
CA LEU A 94 9.22 0.61 -7.95
C LEU A 94 8.21 1.73 -8.22
N ARG A 95 8.28 2.39 -9.38
CA ARG A 95 7.33 3.43 -9.77
C ARG A 95 5.89 2.89 -9.80
N LEU A 96 5.67 1.73 -10.40
CA LEU A 96 4.36 1.08 -10.47
C LEU A 96 3.86 0.67 -9.08
N CYS A 97 4.73 0.11 -8.22
CA CYS A 97 4.38 -0.22 -6.84
C CYS A 97 4.00 1.01 -6.02
N THR A 98 4.72 2.12 -6.19
CA THR A 98 4.42 3.39 -5.52
C THR A 98 3.06 3.94 -5.92
N ILE A 99 2.75 3.93 -7.23
CA ILE A 99 1.43 4.33 -7.74
C ILE A 99 0.33 3.45 -7.14
N ALA A 100 0.54 2.13 -7.14
CA ALA A 100 -0.42 1.19 -6.56
C ALA A 100 -0.62 1.43 -5.06
N GLU A 101 0.45 1.70 -4.30
CA GLU A 101 0.35 2.05 -2.88
C GLU A 101 -0.50 3.30 -2.66
N ASP A 102 -0.26 4.36 -3.43
CA ASP A 102 -1.02 5.61 -3.35
C ASP A 102 -2.51 5.39 -3.65
N GLU A 103 -2.83 4.58 -4.66
CA GLU A 103 -4.21 4.18 -4.96
C GLU A 103 -4.86 3.44 -3.79
N ARG A 104 -4.15 2.49 -3.16
CA ARG A 104 -4.66 1.77 -1.97
C ARG A 104 -4.81 2.69 -0.77
N ARG A 105 -3.91 3.66 -0.59
CA ARG A 105 -3.99 4.67 0.46
C ARG A 105 -5.26 5.51 0.30
N HIS A 106 -5.54 5.99 -0.92
CA HIS A 106 -6.78 6.71 -1.21
C HIS A 106 -8.02 5.84 -1.02
N ALA A 107 -7.97 4.55 -1.38
CA ALA A 107 -9.07 3.62 -1.15
C ALA A 107 -9.34 3.43 0.35
N MET A 108 -8.30 3.30 1.17
CA MET A 108 -8.42 3.19 2.63
C MET A 108 -9.03 4.45 3.24
N ILE A 109 -8.57 5.64 2.85
CA ILE A 109 -9.13 6.92 3.32
C ILE A 109 -10.63 7.01 2.99
N ARG A 110 -11.03 6.65 1.76
CA ARG A 110 -12.45 6.62 1.38
C ARG A 110 -13.26 5.57 2.15
N ALA A 111 -12.66 4.41 2.44
CA ALA A 111 -13.32 3.36 3.22
C ALA A 111 -13.56 3.83 4.66
N GLN A 112 -12.56 4.44 5.28
CA GLN A 112 -12.63 5.04 6.62
C GLN A 112 -13.72 6.12 6.69
N ALA A 113 -13.68 7.11 5.79
CA ALA A 113 -14.67 8.19 5.77
C ALA A 113 -16.12 7.67 5.62
N ARG A 114 -16.32 6.65 4.78
CA ARG A 114 -17.64 6.00 4.61
C ARG A 114 -18.08 5.21 5.83
N HIS A 115 -17.14 4.58 6.54
CA HIS A 115 -17.41 3.90 7.79
C HIS A 115 -17.84 4.90 8.86
N ASP A 116 -17.09 5.99 9.03
CA ASP A 116 -17.28 6.97 10.11
C ASP A 116 -18.63 7.68 10.00
N VAL A 117 -18.98 8.16 8.79
CA VAL A 117 -20.30 8.77 8.53
C VAL A 117 -21.44 7.83 8.90
N LEU A 118 -21.29 6.54 8.61
CA LEU A 118 -22.34 5.56 8.90
C LEU A 118 -22.38 5.19 10.39
N ALA A 119 -21.23 5.11 11.04
CA ALA A 119 -21.12 4.87 12.48
C ALA A 119 -21.78 6.01 13.26
N ASP A 120 -21.52 7.27 12.88
CA ASP A 120 -22.13 8.45 13.48
C ASP A 120 -23.65 8.48 13.30
N HIS A 121 -24.12 8.12 12.10
CA HIS A 121 -25.55 8.02 11.82
C HIS A 121 -26.21 6.92 12.66
N ALA A 122 -25.59 5.74 12.74
CA ALA A 122 -26.08 4.63 13.56
C ALA A 122 -26.11 4.97 15.06
N ALA A 123 -25.09 5.67 15.57
CA ALA A 123 -25.05 6.15 16.95
C ALA A 123 -26.16 7.16 17.22
N THR A 124 -26.45 8.06 16.27
CA THR A 124 -27.53 9.03 16.40
C THR A 124 -28.90 8.36 16.42
N LEU A 125 -29.14 7.35 15.57
CA LEU A 125 -30.37 6.56 15.61
C LEU A 125 -30.51 5.80 16.93
N HIS A 126 -29.41 5.27 17.46
CA HIS A 126 -29.42 4.56 18.73
C HIS A 126 -29.84 5.47 19.89
N ARG A 127 -29.23 6.66 20.00
CA ARG A 127 -29.57 7.65 21.03
C ARG A 127 -31.04 8.10 20.96
N ARG A 128 -31.56 8.31 19.74
CA ARG A 128 -32.98 8.67 19.54
C ARG A 128 -33.92 7.55 20.00
N ALA A 129 -33.58 6.29 19.68
CA ALA A 129 -34.37 5.15 20.09
C ALA A 129 -34.33 4.93 21.61
N GLU A 130 -33.21 5.22 22.27
CA GLU A 130 -33.10 5.18 23.74
C GLU A 130 -33.95 6.26 24.39
N ALA A 131 -33.84 7.51 23.94
CA ALA A 131 -34.66 8.61 24.45
C ALA A 131 -36.17 8.34 24.31
N GLN A 132 -36.61 7.77 23.19
CA GLN A 132 -38.00 7.37 22.98
C GLN A 132 -38.46 6.26 23.94
N ARG A 133 -37.59 5.29 24.25
CA ARG A 133 -37.90 4.23 25.21
C ARG A 133 -38.00 4.76 26.64
N GLU A 134 -37.11 5.68 27.01
CA GLU A 134 -37.16 6.36 28.31
C GLU A 134 -38.45 7.16 28.47
N GLU A 135 -38.86 7.90 27.43
CA GLU A 135 -40.11 8.66 27.42
C GLU A 135 -41.34 7.75 27.53
N GLN A 136 -41.36 6.63 26.79
CA GLN A 136 -42.42 5.62 26.89
C GLN A 136 -42.50 5.01 28.28
N ALA A 137 -41.37 4.59 28.84
CA ALA A 137 -41.32 4.03 30.20
C ALA A 137 -41.79 5.04 31.25
N ALA A 138 -41.43 6.33 31.12
CA ALA A 138 -41.90 7.38 32.01
C ALA A 138 -43.43 7.58 31.90
N ALA A 139 -43.98 7.55 30.69
CA ALA A 139 -45.42 7.65 30.46
C ALA A 139 -46.20 6.44 31.03
N GLU A 140 -45.68 5.23 30.89
CA GLU A 140 -46.25 4.02 31.48
C GLU A 140 -46.26 4.07 33.01
N ILE A 141 -45.20 4.61 33.62
CA ILE A 141 -45.12 4.82 35.08
C ILE A 141 -46.16 5.87 35.53
N ASP A 142 -46.37 6.94 34.77
CA ASP A 142 -47.36 7.96 35.12
C ASP A 142 -48.81 7.46 34.96
N ASP A 143 -49.11 6.71 33.90
CA ASP A 143 -50.45 6.12 33.70
C ASP A 143 -50.78 5.09 34.78
N SER A 144 -49.83 4.23 35.16
CA SER A 144 -50.00 3.28 36.26
C SER A 144 -50.20 3.96 37.63
N ARG A 145 -49.66 5.17 37.84
CA ARG A 145 -49.94 5.99 39.03
C ARG A 145 -51.32 6.65 38.99
N ARG A 146 -51.82 7.02 37.80
CA ARG A 146 -53.13 7.70 37.61
C ARG A 146 -54.32 6.74 37.58
N ARG A 147 -54.08 5.45 37.35
CA ARG A 147 -55.08 4.37 37.48
C ARG A 147 -54.76 3.48 38.68
N PRO A 148 -54.90 3.96 39.92
CA PRO A 148 -54.90 3.04 41.05
C PRO A 148 -56.13 2.13 40.92
N GLN A 149 -55.91 0.82 41.04
CA GLN A 149 -56.99 -0.15 41.22
C GLN A 149 -57.77 0.16 42.50
#